data_AF-A0A2V8I7J6-F1
#
_entry.id   AF-A0A2V8I7J6-F1
#
_cell.length_a   1.000
_cell.length_b   1.000
_cell.length_c   1.000
_cell.angle_alpha   90.00
_cell.angle_beta   90.00
_cell.angle_gamma   90.00
#
_symmetry.space_group_name_H-M   'P 1'
#
loop_
_entity.id
_entity.type
_entity.pdbx_description
1 polymer ?
#
loop_
_entity_poly.entity_id
_entity_poly.type
_entity_poly.pdbx_seq_one_letter_code
_entity_poly.pdbx_strand_id
1 'polypeptide(L)'
;GKRAGGQINIVTSSGSNQLHGSAFEYLRNSALDARNFFDQTTGAPPFKRNQFGGSLGGPLKKDKMFLFGTYEGFQERLSRSSASVVPGACARQGLFPNAAGVCAPVDGLKPAMLKYANAFWPAPSTPDRPDGTAIAYSNPPQTIGESLGLARFDYVISSKDSFYANLTVDNGLRINPWGGGGGGAPNFKSVSDNISKTLSLKETHVFSSSLVNIATLGYAGGYATLVNAPAVPMPADVVFLEGGNPGTIVIGGGISAAAPSAVAGIPAWVRMPRLSIRLHQRQALLEHGRLAFEDATEPGWSGIVISGKRRLSDHIGISPGSAEQRYSDAERACAGLPLDGRRLVYPG
;
A
#
# COMPACT_ATOMS: atom_id res chain seq x y z
N GLY A 1 15.96 -23.55 -6.46
CA GLY A 1 15.36 -22.23 -6.14
C GLY A 1 14.36 -21.85 -7.21
N LYS A 2 13.27 -21.13 -6.89
CA LYS A 2 12.12 -20.89 -7.80
C LYS A 2 11.81 -19.41 -8.10
N ARG A 3 12.80 -18.51 -8.23
CA ARG A 3 12.58 -17.15 -8.78
C ARG A 3 13.82 -16.66 -9.54
N ALA A 4 13.63 -16.18 -10.77
CA ALA A 4 14.69 -15.67 -11.65
C ALA A 4 15.09 -14.22 -11.30
N GLY A 5 15.41 -13.96 -10.03
CA GLY A 5 15.79 -12.62 -9.54
C GLY A 5 16.72 -12.70 -8.33
N GLY A 6 17.19 -11.54 -7.87
CA GLY A 6 18.07 -11.43 -6.70
C GLY A 6 17.40 -11.90 -5.40
N GLN A 7 18.16 -12.60 -4.56
CA GLN A 7 17.73 -13.01 -3.23
C GLN A 7 18.26 -12.00 -2.20
N ILE A 8 17.37 -11.29 -1.52
CA ILE A 8 17.72 -10.44 -0.37
C ILE A 8 17.50 -11.26 0.89
N ASN A 9 18.54 -11.40 1.71
CA ASN A 9 18.46 -12.04 3.02
C ASN A 9 18.67 -11.00 4.11
N ILE A 10 17.67 -10.82 4.96
CA ILE A 10 17.75 -9.92 6.12
C ILE A 10 17.96 -10.82 7.34
N VAL A 11 19.09 -10.64 8.03
CA VAL A 11 19.45 -11.41 9.23
C VAL A 11 19.26 -10.53 10.45
N THR A 12 18.36 -10.94 11.35
CA THR A 12 18.11 -10.24 12.61
C THR A 12 18.97 -10.83 13.72
N SER A 13 19.51 -9.97 14.58
CA SER A 13 20.26 -10.40 15.75
C SER A 13 19.42 -11.30 16.67
N SER A 14 20.06 -12.25 17.33
CA SER A 14 19.45 -13.08 18.38
C SER A 14 19.80 -12.55 19.76
N GLY A 15 19.07 -12.99 20.79
CA GLY A 15 19.48 -12.71 22.16
C GLY A 15 20.81 -13.41 22.49
N SER A 16 21.50 -12.93 23.52
CA SER A 16 22.79 -13.47 23.97
C SER A 16 22.78 -13.74 25.46
N ASN A 17 23.85 -14.36 26.01
CA ASN A 17 24.02 -14.53 27.45
C ASN A 17 24.31 -13.24 28.22
N GLN A 18 24.50 -12.13 27.52
CA GLN A 18 24.70 -10.82 28.10
C GLN A 18 23.57 -9.89 27.67
N LEU A 19 23.06 -9.13 28.63
CA LEU A 19 22.12 -8.06 28.34
C LEU A 19 22.89 -6.97 27.58
N HIS A 20 22.42 -6.66 26.38
CA HIS A 20 22.98 -5.59 25.56
C HIS A 20 21.85 -4.94 24.75
N GLY A 21 22.04 -3.67 24.42
CA GLY A 21 21.07 -2.93 23.64
C GLY A 21 21.71 -1.71 22.99
N SER A 22 20.96 -1.10 22.10
CA SER A 22 21.34 0.14 21.42
C SER A 22 20.12 1.04 21.29
N ALA A 23 20.35 2.33 21.19
CA ALA A 23 19.33 3.32 20.86
C ALA A 23 19.91 4.30 19.85
N PHE A 24 19.06 4.84 19.00
CA PHE A 24 19.43 5.85 18.03
C PHE A 24 18.29 6.83 17.82
N GLU A 25 18.65 8.02 17.36
CA GLU A 25 17.75 9.08 16.93
C GLU A 25 18.37 9.75 15.71
N TYR A 26 17.55 9.99 14.70
CA TYR A 26 17.90 10.74 13.51
C TYR A 26 16.85 11.83 13.29
N LEU A 27 17.27 13.08 13.50
CA LEU A 27 16.47 14.27 13.28
C LEU A 27 16.90 14.94 11.97
N ARG A 28 15.93 15.25 11.10
CA ARG A 28 16.12 16.17 9.98
C ARG A 28 15.01 17.20 9.97
N ASN A 29 15.35 18.47 9.77
CA ASN A 29 14.35 19.53 9.74
C ASN A 29 14.78 20.71 8.85
N SER A 30 13.80 21.49 8.42
CA SER A 30 13.98 22.66 7.55
C SER A 30 14.78 23.81 8.18
N ALA A 31 14.98 23.82 9.50
CA ALA A 31 15.82 24.84 10.13
C ALA A 31 17.32 24.57 9.92
N LEU A 32 17.69 23.33 9.57
CA LEU A 32 19.05 22.90 9.27
C LEU A 32 19.28 22.64 7.77
N ASP A 33 18.21 22.61 6.97
CA ASP A 33 18.28 22.36 5.52
C ASP A 33 18.50 23.67 4.74
N ALA A 34 19.31 23.61 3.68
CA ALA A 34 19.39 24.69 2.70
C ALA A 34 18.17 24.69 1.77
N ARG A 35 17.75 25.87 1.30
CA ARG A 35 16.65 26.02 0.32
C ARG A 35 17.06 25.41 -1.03
N ASN A 36 16.16 24.69 -1.68
CA ASN A 36 16.39 24.20 -3.04
C ASN A 36 16.32 25.37 -4.04
N PHE A 37 17.06 25.29 -5.15
CA PHE A 37 17.08 26.31 -6.20
C PHE A 37 15.68 26.62 -6.76
N PHE A 38 14.81 25.60 -6.84
CA PHE A 38 13.46 25.72 -7.42
C PHE A 38 12.38 26.13 -6.41
N ASP A 39 12.69 26.24 -5.12
CA ASP A 39 11.70 26.63 -4.12
C ASP A 39 11.40 28.14 -4.26
N GLN A 40 10.15 28.51 -4.53
CA GLN A 40 9.76 29.92 -4.67
C GLN A 40 9.52 30.63 -3.33
N THR A 41 9.78 29.96 -2.20
CA THR A 41 9.59 30.49 -0.84
C THR A 41 10.84 31.21 -0.32
N THR A 42 10.63 32.16 0.60
CA THR A 42 11.71 32.76 1.40
C THR A 42 12.19 31.75 2.47
N GLY A 43 13.11 30.85 2.08
CA GLY A 43 13.66 29.80 2.94
C GLY A 43 13.25 28.38 2.53
N ALA A 44 13.84 27.37 3.19
CA ALA A 44 13.50 25.97 2.96
C ALA A 44 12.04 25.69 3.38
N PRO A 45 11.24 24.98 2.57
CA PRO A 45 9.87 24.62 2.93
C PRO A 45 9.81 23.85 4.25
N PRO A 46 8.75 24.04 5.08
CA PRO A 46 8.62 23.36 6.36
C PRO A 46 8.72 21.83 6.21
N PHE A 47 9.72 21.27 6.86
CA PHE A 47 9.99 19.83 6.86
C PHE A 47 10.49 19.42 8.24
N LYS A 48 9.96 18.32 8.76
CA LYS A 48 10.46 17.69 9.98
C LYS A 48 10.33 16.19 9.87
N ARG A 49 11.42 15.49 10.14
CA ARG A 49 11.50 14.03 10.18
C ARG A 49 12.25 13.59 11.42
N ASN A 50 11.65 12.72 12.21
CA ASN A 50 12.28 12.04 13.33
C ASN A 50 12.22 10.54 13.05
N GLN A 51 13.37 9.88 13.09
CA GLN A 51 13.46 8.44 12.98
C GLN A 51 14.27 7.94 14.15
N PHE A 52 13.64 7.13 14.99
CA PHE A 52 14.21 6.75 16.27
C PHE A 52 13.91 5.29 16.53
N GLY A 53 14.76 4.69 17.35
CA GLY A 53 14.59 3.29 17.63
C GLY A 53 15.66 2.76 18.53
N GLY A 54 15.58 1.46 18.72
CA GLY A 54 16.54 0.75 19.53
C GLY A 54 16.35 -0.74 19.47
N SER A 55 17.31 -1.41 20.08
CA SER A 55 17.31 -2.85 20.26
C SER A 55 17.67 -3.19 21.69
N LEU A 56 17.11 -4.28 22.18
CA LEU A 56 17.47 -4.85 23.47
C LEU A 56 17.41 -6.36 23.36
N GLY A 57 18.45 -7.03 23.84
CA GLY A 57 18.48 -8.47 23.90
C GLY A 57 19.31 -9.01 25.04
N GLY A 58 19.00 -10.21 25.47
CA GLY A 58 19.66 -10.85 26.60
C GLY A 58 19.01 -12.18 26.98
N PRO A 59 19.53 -12.82 28.04
CA PRO A 59 19.00 -14.10 28.49
C PRO A 59 17.83 -13.88 29.44
N LEU A 60 16.72 -14.59 29.22
CA LEU A 60 15.74 -14.85 30.27
C LEU A 60 16.25 -15.95 31.22
N LYS A 61 16.97 -16.92 30.66
CA LYS A 61 17.73 -17.96 31.38
C LYS A 61 19.04 -18.20 30.64
N LYS A 62 20.16 -17.97 31.30
CA LYS A 62 21.49 -18.16 30.71
C LYS A 62 21.62 -19.56 30.08
N ASP A 63 22.23 -19.60 28.90
CA ASP A 63 22.48 -20.79 28.07
C ASP A 63 21.23 -21.52 27.59
N LYS A 64 20.04 -20.98 27.84
CA LYS A 64 18.77 -21.66 27.59
C LYS A 64 17.79 -20.77 26.85
N MET A 65 17.37 -19.65 27.44
CA MET A 65 16.27 -18.84 26.92
C MET A 65 16.77 -17.42 26.65
N PHE A 66 16.56 -16.96 25.42
CA PHE A 66 17.03 -15.66 24.94
C PHE A 66 15.87 -14.88 24.34
N LEU A 67 15.85 -13.58 24.63
CA LEU A 67 14.91 -12.63 24.04
C LEU A 67 15.70 -11.55 23.32
N PHE A 68 15.20 -11.12 22.18
CA PHE A 68 15.69 -9.96 21.46
C PHE A 68 14.50 -9.19 20.88
N GLY A 69 14.52 -7.87 21.00
CA GLY A 69 13.48 -7.02 20.45
C GLY A 69 14.07 -5.77 19.82
N THR A 70 13.41 -5.28 18.77
CA THR A 70 13.71 -3.99 18.17
C THR A 70 12.42 -3.21 17.97
N TYR A 71 12.56 -1.90 18.05
CA TYR A 71 11.51 -0.97 17.68
C TYR A 71 12.11 0.18 16.88
N GLU A 72 11.44 0.55 15.81
CA GLU A 72 11.74 1.75 15.04
C GLU A 72 10.44 2.53 14.82
N GLY A 73 10.49 3.83 15.10
CA GLY A 73 9.45 4.79 14.79
C GLY A 73 9.97 5.76 13.75
N PHE A 74 9.18 5.98 12.71
CA PHE A 74 9.44 6.97 11.67
C PHE A 74 8.28 7.96 11.64
N GLN A 75 8.58 9.25 11.80
CA GLN A 75 7.59 10.32 11.80
C GLN A 75 8.06 11.43 10.87
N GLU A 76 7.26 11.74 9.85
CA GLU A 76 7.56 12.78 8.88
C GLU A 76 6.37 13.74 8.73
N ARG A 77 6.68 15.04 8.68
CA ARG A 77 5.77 16.11 8.29
C ARG A 77 6.46 16.95 7.23
N LEU A 78 5.88 16.97 6.03
CA LEU A 78 6.42 17.68 4.88
C LEU A 78 5.34 18.60 4.31
N SER A 79 5.58 19.91 4.26
CA SER A 79 4.79 20.80 3.42
C SER A 79 5.16 20.55 1.96
N ARG A 80 4.26 19.93 1.21
CA ARG A 80 4.45 19.78 -0.23
C ARG A 80 3.85 21.01 -0.90
N SER A 81 4.55 21.61 -1.84
CA SER A 81 4.00 22.63 -2.73
C SER A 81 3.31 21.98 -3.93
N SER A 82 2.13 22.47 -4.27
CA SER A 82 1.41 22.06 -5.50
C SER A 82 0.87 23.28 -6.22
N ALA A 83 0.91 23.19 -7.55
CA ALA A 83 0.21 24.05 -8.48
C ALA A 83 -0.81 23.17 -9.20
N SER A 84 -2.09 23.31 -8.85
CA SER A 84 -3.17 22.53 -9.45
C SER A 84 -3.94 23.39 -10.44
N VAL A 85 -4.28 22.82 -11.59
CA VAL A 85 -5.22 23.44 -12.54
C VAL A 85 -6.63 23.30 -11.95
N VAL A 86 -7.31 24.43 -11.79
CA VAL A 86 -8.65 24.52 -11.19
C VAL A 86 -9.60 25.31 -12.12
N PRO A 87 -10.93 25.18 -11.95
CA PRO A 87 -11.87 26.08 -12.61
C PRO A 87 -11.55 27.54 -12.29
N GLY A 88 -11.46 28.37 -13.33
CA GLY A 88 -11.25 29.81 -13.22
C GLY A 88 -12.39 30.53 -12.51
N ALA A 89 -12.17 31.80 -12.19
CA ALA A 89 -13.15 32.70 -11.59
C ALA A 89 -14.42 32.83 -12.46
N CYS A 90 -14.29 32.97 -13.78
CA CYS A 90 -15.42 32.97 -14.71
C CYS A 90 -16.18 31.63 -14.63
N ALA A 91 -15.46 30.50 -14.71
CA ALA A 91 -16.07 29.17 -14.74
C ALA A 91 -16.87 28.87 -13.45
N ARG A 92 -16.40 29.37 -12.31
CA ARG A 92 -17.10 29.25 -11.01
C ARG A 92 -18.41 30.02 -10.92
N GLN A 93 -18.58 31.02 -11.80
CA GLN A 93 -19.80 31.80 -11.96
C GLN A 93 -20.66 31.29 -13.12
N GLY A 94 -20.23 30.24 -13.83
CA GLY A 94 -20.92 29.73 -15.00
C GLY A 94 -20.65 30.49 -16.29
N LEU A 95 -19.55 31.23 -16.32
CA LEU A 95 -19.10 32.02 -17.46
C LEU A 95 -17.83 31.40 -18.05
N PHE A 96 -17.52 31.72 -19.31
CA PHE A 96 -16.28 31.33 -19.97
C PHE A 96 -15.54 32.57 -20.48
N PRO A 97 -14.21 32.67 -20.30
CA PRO A 97 -13.45 33.79 -20.83
C PRO A 97 -13.48 33.76 -22.36
N ASN A 98 -13.92 34.85 -22.99
CA ASN A 98 -13.85 34.98 -24.44
C ASN A 98 -12.41 35.31 -24.90
N ALA A 99 -12.18 35.45 -26.20
CA ALA A 99 -10.85 35.77 -26.76
C ALA A 99 -10.24 37.08 -26.24
N ALA A 100 -11.05 37.99 -25.68
CA ALA A 100 -10.62 39.23 -25.05
C ALA A 100 -10.40 39.10 -23.52
N GLY A 101 -10.54 37.89 -22.96
CA GLY A 101 -10.41 37.62 -21.53
C GLY A 101 -11.61 38.07 -20.67
N VAL A 102 -12.74 38.42 -21.30
CA VAL A 102 -13.96 38.84 -20.61
C VAL A 102 -14.87 37.64 -20.37
N CYS A 103 -15.36 37.48 -19.14
CA CYS A 103 -16.30 36.41 -18.80
C CYS A 103 -17.62 36.57 -19.57
N ALA A 104 -17.97 35.60 -20.41
CA ALA A 104 -19.20 35.56 -21.19
C ALA A 104 -20.09 34.38 -20.77
N PRO A 105 -21.43 34.49 -20.87
CA PRO A 105 -22.34 33.38 -20.59
C PRO A 105 -22.08 32.15 -21.47
N VAL A 106 -22.27 30.96 -20.90
CA VAL A 106 -22.22 29.70 -21.64
C VAL A 106 -23.62 29.18 -21.88
N ASP A 107 -23.97 28.98 -23.15
CA ASP A 107 -25.27 28.44 -23.53
C ASP A 107 -25.47 27.02 -23.01
N GLY A 108 -26.65 26.75 -22.43
CA GLY A 108 -27.02 25.42 -21.96
C GLY A 108 -26.34 24.97 -20.67
N LEU A 109 -25.58 25.85 -19.99
CA LEU A 109 -25.01 25.54 -18.69
C LEU A 109 -26.11 25.17 -17.69
N LYS A 110 -25.95 24.03 -17.01
CA LYS A 110 -26.80 23.65 -15.88
C LYS A 110 -26.27 24.32 -14.61
N PRO A 111 -26.98 25.28 -13.98
CA PRO A 111 -26.47 25.99 -12.80
C PRO A 111 -26.17 25.07 -11.62
N ALA A 112 -26.87 23.93 -11.54
CA ALA A 112 -26.62 22.88 -10.56
C ALA A 112 -25.20 22.27 -10.64
N MET A 113 -24.42 22.53 -11.70
CA MET A 113 -23.03 22.09 -11.79
C MET A 113 -22.06 23.01 -11.03
N LEU A 114 -22.44 24.26 -10.77
CA LEU A 114 -21.57 25.26 -10.14
C LEU A 114 -21.21 24.89 -8.70
N LYS A 115 -22.11 24.24 -7.97
CA LYS A 115 -21.84 23.78 -6.60
C LYS A 115 -20.70 22.75 -6.55
N TYR A 116 -20.57 21.90 -7.56
CA TYR A 116 -19.47 20.93 -7.63
C TYR A 116 -18.15 21.62 -7.95
N ALA A 117 -18.13 22.53 -8.92
CA ALA A 117 -16.95 23.33 -9.25
C ALA A 117 -16.44 24.11 -8.03
N ASN A 118 -17.36 24.65 -7.22
CA ASN A 118 -17.04 25.43 -6.04
C ASN A 118 -16.66 24.59 -4.79
N ALA A 119 -17.16 23.35 -4.67
CA ALA A 119 -16.84 22.47 -3.55
C ALA A 119 -15.57 21.62 -3.80
N PHE A 120 -15.43 21.01 -4.98
CA PHE A 120 -14.40 20.00 -5.25
C PHE A 120 -13.02 20.61 -5.58
N TRP A 121 -12.96 21.87 -5.98
CA TRP A 121 -11.72 22.59 -6.26
C TRP A 121 -11.66 23.90 -5.45
N PRO A 122 -10.48 24.32 -4.96
CA PRO A 122 -10.30 25.58 -4.26
C PRO A 122 -10.33 26.76 -5.23
N ALA A 123 -10.60 27.94 -4.71
CA ALA A 123 -10.53 29.18 -5.46
C ALA A 123 -9.15 29.35 -6.13
N PRO A 124 -9.11 29.93 -7.34
CA PRO A 124 -7.85 30.15 -8.05
C PRO A 124 -6.97 31.18 -7.33
N SER A 125 -5.65 30.98 -7.43
CA SER A 125 -4.62 31.92 -6.94
C SER A 125 -4.10 32.84 -8.04
N THR A 126 -4.34 32.49 -9.31
CA THR A 126 -3.93 33.27 -10.49
C THR A 126 -5.15 33.77 -11.27
N PRO A 127 -4.98 34.78 -12.13
CA PRO A 127 -5.99 35.13 -13.13
C PRO A 127 -6.38 33.93 -14.01
N ASP A 128 -7.56 34.04 -14.62
CA ASP A 128 -8.08 33.05 -15.56
C ASP A 128 -7.23 33.01 -16.84
N ARG A 129 -7.02 31.79 -17.31
CA ARG A 129 -6.43 31.52 -18.62
C ARG A 129 -7.51 31.59 -19.71
N PRO A 130 -7.11 31.78 -20.98
CA PRO A 130 -8.04 31.75 -22.11
C PRO A 130 -8.85 30.45 -22.25
N ASP A 131 -8.40 29.35 -21.62
CA ASP A 131 -9.09 28.06 -21.61
C ASP A 131 -10.14 27.91 -20.49
N GLY A 132 -10.39 28.96 -19.70
CA GLY A 132 -11.34 28.94 -18.58
C GLY A 132 -10.81 28.28 -17.30
N THR A 133 -9.53 27.88 -17.29
CA THR A 133 -8.86 27.35 -16.10
C THR A 133 -8.02 28.42 -15.41
N ALA A 134 -7.58 28.14 -14.19
CA ALA A 134 -6.60 28.94 -13.47
C ALA A 134 -5.69 28.02 -12.63
N ILE A 135 -4.67 28.57 -11.99
CA ILE A 135 -3.85 27.82 -11.03
C ILE A 135 -4.26 28.17 -9.62
N ALA A 136 -4.41 27.15 -8.80
CA ALA A 136 -4.41 27.27 -7.35
C ALA A 136 -3.06 26.76 -6.81
N TYR A 137 -2.38 27.62 -6.05
CA TYR A 137 -1.19 27.22 -5.30
C TYR A 137 -1.60 26.79 -3.90
N SER A 138 -1.05 25.67 -3.41
CA SER A 138 -1.29 25.20 -2.05
C SER A 138 -0.08 24.49 -1.47
N ASN A 139 0.09 24.59 -0.15
CA ASN A 139 1.19 23.97 0.60
C ASN A 139 0.70 23.03 1.74
N PRO A 140 -0.25 22.12 1.51
CA PRO A 140 -0.79 21.25 2.54
C PRO A 140 0.26 20.26 3.08
N PRO A 141 0.14 19.89 4.36
CA PRO A 141 1.07 18.96 4.99
C PRO A 141 0.80 17.52 4.54
N GLN A 142 1.85 16.84 4.09
CA GLN A 142 1.95 15.39 4.08
C GLN A 142 2.42 14.92 5.46
N THR A 143 1.76 13.89 5.99
CA THR A 143 2.17 13.26 7.25
C THR A 143 2.38 11.77 7.01
N ILE A 144 3.51 11.24 7.46
CA ILE A 144 3.80 9.81 7.48
C ILE A 144 4.17 9.44 8.91
N GLY A 145 3.51 8.43 9.45
CA GLY A 145 3.88 7.78 10.70
C GLY A 145 4.01 6.29 10.44
N GLU A 146 5.16 5.72 10.78
CA GLU A 146 5.42 4.28 10.66
C GLU A 146 6.05 3.78 11.96
N SER A 147 5.75 2.53 12.29
CA SER A 147 6.20 1.86 13.49
C SER A 147 6.44 0.39 13.17
N LEU A 148 7.71 0.02 13.21
CA LEU A 148 8.17 -1.34 12.98
C LEU A 148 8.66 -1.92 14.31
N GLY A 149 8.05 -3.03 14.72
CA GLY A 149 8.44 -3.80 15.89
C GLY A 149 8.83 -5.22 15.50
N LEU A 150 9.91 -5.72 16.10
CA LEU A 150 10.30 -7.11 16.01
C LEU A 150 10.53 -7.67 17.41
N ALA A 151 10.05 -8.87 17.65
CA ALA A 151 10.36 -9.66 18.83
C ALA A 151 10.78 -11.06 18.42
N ARG A 152 11.91 -11.51 18.95
CA ARG A 152 12.49 -12.81 18.72
C ARG A 152 12.73 -13.52 20.05
N PHE A 153 12.37 -14.78 20.10
CA PHE A 153 12.58 -15.67 21.23
C PHE A 153 13.28 -16.94 20.76
N ASP A 154 14.37 -17.30 21.42
CA ASP A 154 15.12 -18.54 21.18
C ASP A 154 15.17 -19.34 22.48
N TYR A 155 14.87 -20.63 22.42
CA TYR A 155 14.93 -21.54 23.57
C TYR A 155 15.62 -22.85 23.21
N VAL A 156 16.77 -23.09 23.84
CA VAL A 156 17.46 -24.38 23.83
C VAL A 156 16.88 -25.25 24.93
N ILE A 157 15.89 -26.07 24.61
CA ILE A 157 15.20 -26.93 25.59
C ILE A 157 16.19 -27.98 26.11
N SER A 158 16.80 -28.73 25.19
CA SER A 158 17.78 -29.80 25.45
C SER A 158 18.92 -29.75 24.42
N SER A 159 19.84 -30.72 24.44
CA SER A 159 20.82 -30.89 23.35
C SER A 159 20.20 -31.41 22.05
N LYS A 160 18.95 -31.90 22.11
CA LYS A 160 18.20 -32.44 20.96
C LYS A 160 17.09 -31.53 20.51
N ASP A 161 16.60 -30.64 21.38
CA ASP A 161 15.39 -29.84 21.18
C ASP A 161 15.70 -28.35 21.25
N SER A 162 15.30 -27.63 20.21
CA SER A 162 15.34 -26.16 20.21
C SER A 162 14.08 -25.55 19.60
N PHE A 163 13.68 -24.41 20.13
CA PHE A 163 12.50 -23.67 19.71
C PHE A 163 12.87 -22.23 19.38
N TYR A 164 12.24 -21.71 18.33
CA TYR A 164 12.42 -20.36 17.81
C TYR A 164 11.05 -19.74 17.53
N ALA A 165 10.87 -18.50 17.95
CA ALA A 165 9.72 -17.69 17.59
C ALA A 165 10.17 -16.31 17.14
N ASN A 166 9.57 -15.79 16.07
CA ASN A 166 9.78 -14.43 15.59
C ASN A 166 8.44 -13.80 15.21
N LEU A 167 8.17 -12.64 15.78
CA LEU A 167 7.04 -11.77 15.47
C LEU A 167 7.57 -10.47 14.90
N THR A 168 7.04 -10.05 13.76
CA THR A 168 7.25 -8.72 13.20
C THR A 168 5.90 -8.08 12.98
N VAL A 169 5.77 -6.83 13.44
CA VAL A 169 4.58 -6.00 13.25
C VAL A 169 5.04 -4.68 12.69
N ASP A 170 4.46 -4.31 11.56
CA ASP A 170 4.64 -3.02 10.94
C ASP A 170 3.29 -2.32 10.86
N ASN A 171 3.26 -1.05 11.27
CA ASN A 171 2.08 -0.21 11.21
C ASN A 171 2.46 1.13 10.61
N GLY A 172 1.81 1.50 9.51
CA GLY A 172 2.02 2.73 8.79
C GLY A 172 0.71 3.48 8.55
N LEU A 173 0.68 4.75 8.94
CA LEU A 173 -0.34 5.71 8.55
C LEU A 173 0.30 6.78 7.66
N ARG A 174 -0.21 6.91 6.44
CA ARG A 174 0.22 7.92 5.49
C ARG A 174 -0.95 8.78 5.06
N ILE A 175 -0.86 10.07 5.30
CA ILE A 175 -1.78 11.08 4.81
C ILE A 175 -1.07 11.87 3.71
N ASN A 176 -1.45 11.61 2.47
CA ASN A 176 -0.99 12.39 1.34
C ASN A 176 -2.01 13.49 1.03
N PRO A 177 -1.58 14.76 0.97
CA PRO A 177 -2.40 15.79 0.37
C PRO A 177 -2.58 15.46 -1.11
N TRP A 178 -3.77 15.77 -1.64
CA TRP A 178 -4.16 15.49 -3.03
C TRP A 178 -4.33 14.00 -3.30
N GLY A 179 -5.58 13.54 -3.20
CA GLY A 179 -5.94 12.15 -3.47
C GLY A 179 -5.52 11.70 -4.88
N GLY A 180 -4.67 10.67 -4.96
CA GLY A 180 -4.20 10.07 -6.22
C GLY A 180 -2.82 10.55 -6.67
N GLY A 181 -1.92 9.61 -6.98
CA GLY A 181 -0.62 9.92 -7.58
C GLY A 181 -0.79 10.61 -8.93
N GLY A 182 -0.06 11.71 -9.15
CA GLY A 182 -0.02 12.42 -10.44
C GLY A 182 -0.90 13.67 -10.56
N GLY A 183 -1.21 14.37 -9.47
CA GLY A 183 -1.89 15.69 -9.52
C GLY A 183 -3.30 15.71 -8.92
N GLY A 184 -3.51 14.96 -7.84
CA GLY A 184 -4.80 14.79 -7.17
C GLY A 184 -5.61 16.07 -6.90
N ALA A 185 -6.91 15.90 -6.69
CA ALA A 185 -7.82 17.02 -6.48
C ALA A 185 -7.43 17.84 -5.22
N PRO A 186 -7.22 19.17 -5.35
CA PRO A 186 -6.72 20.04 -4.29
C PRO A 186 -7.50 19.98 -2.96
N ASN A 187 -8.81 19.74 -3.00
CA ASN A 187 -9.67 19.67 -1.82
C ASN A 187 -9.85 18.24 -1.27
N PHE A 188 -9.06 17.28 -1.72
CA PHE A 188 -9.12 15.88 -1.28
C PHE A 188 -7.76 15.41 -0.77
N LYS A 189 -7.78 14.47 0.16
CA LYS A 189 -6.59 13.81 0.71
C LYS A 189 -6.73 12.30 0.59
N SER A 190 -5.60 11.62 0.48
CA SER A 190 -5.55 10.16 0.58
C SER A 190 -5.04 9.77 1.96
N VAL A 191 -5.78 8.91 2.64
CA VAL A 191 -5.39 8.31 3.92
C VAL A 191 -5.15 6.84 3.67
N SER A 192 -3.90 6.42 3.85
CA SER A 192 -3.48 5.03 3.77
C SER A 192 -3.16 4.54 5.18
N ASP A 193 -3.86 3.52 5.64
CA ASP A 193 -3.58 2.84 6.91
C ASP A 193 -3.23 1.39 6.61
N ASN A 194 -2.01 1.01 6.99
CA ASN A 194 -1.35 -0.22 6.61
C ASN A 194 -0.84 -0.91 7.87
N ILE A 195 -1.20 -2.17 8.04
CA ILE A 195 -0.68 -3.02 9.11
C ILE A 195 -0.21 -4.33 8.47
N SER A 196 1.03 -4.72 8.71
CA SER A 196 1.53 -6.04 8.34
C SER A 196 2.05 -6.77 9.57
N LYS A 197 1.77 -8.08 9.63
CA LYS A 197 2.13 -8.95 10.74
C LYS A 197 2.69 -10.24 10.19
N THR A 198 3.86 -10.65 10.67
CA THR A 198 4.41 -11.96 10.36
C THR A 198 4.82 -12.66 11.65
N LEU A 199 4.35 -13.89 11.83
CA LEU A 199 4.76 -14.78 12.90
C LEU A 199 5.42 -16.01 12.27
N SER A 200 6.57 -16.40 12.79
CA SER A 200 7.23 -17.66 12.45
C SER A 200 7.59 -18.38 13.73
N LEU A 201 7.09 -19.60 13.87
CA LEU A 201 7.47 -20.54 14.91
C LEU A 201 8.23 -21.68 14.26
N LYS A 202 9.34 -22.09 14.86
CA LYS A 202 10.16 -23.20 14.38
C LYS A 202 10.59 -24.04 15.57
N GLU A 203 10.42 -25.34 15.43
CA GLU A 203 10.93 -26.35 16.34
C GLU A 203 11.96 -27.20 15.58
N THR A 204 13.01 -27.63 16.27
CA THR A 204 14.04 -28.50 15.71
C THR A 204 14.36 -29.59 16.71
N HIS A 205 14.10 -30.83 16.30
CA HIS A 205 14.34 -32.04 17.06
C HIS A 205 15.40 -32.91 16.39
N VAL A 206 16.43 -33.28 17.14
CA VAL A 206 17.48 -34.23 16.74
C VAL A 206 17.12 -35.61 17.29
N PHE A 207 16.57 -36.47 16.43
CA PHE A 207 16.22 -37.84 16.81
C PHE A 207 17.48 -38.71 17.00
N SER A 208 18.46 -38.56 16.10
CA SER A 208 19.74 -39.27 16.13
C SER A 208 20.85 -38.42 15.48
N SER A 209 22.10 -38.92 15.48
CA SER A 209 23.21 -38.27 14.79
C SER A 209 23.01 -38.15 13.26
N SER A 210 22.08 -38.91 12.69
CA SER A 210 21.79 -38.92 11.25
C SER A 210 20.40 -38.38 10.91
N LEU A 211 19.55 -38.07 11.89
CA LEU A 211 18.17 -37.67 11.65
C LEU A 211 17.80 -36.40 12.44
N VAL A 212 17.50 -35.34 11.71
CA VAL A 212 16.99 -34.08 12.25
C VAL A 212 15.65 -33.74 11.59
N ASN A 213 14.68 -33.37 12.41
CA ASN A 213 13.40 -32.84 11.96
C ASN A 213 13.30 -31.35 12.28
N ILE A 214 12.80 -30.58 11.32
CA ILE A 214 12.51 -29.17 11.48
C ILE A 214 11.05 -28.94 11.13
N ALA A 215 10.25 -28.58 12.13
CA ALA A 215 8.87 -28.17 11.96
C ALA A 215 8.78 -26.64 11.96
N THR A 216 8.12 -26.05 10.96
CA THR A 216 7.90 -24.60 10.89
C THR A 216 6.43 -24.29 10.65
N LEU A 217 5.89 -23.44 11.52
CA LEU A 217 4.57 -22.81 11.39
C LEU A 217 4.75 -21.33 11.11
N GLY A 218 4.10 -20.82 10.06
CA GLY A 218 4.17 -19.41 9.69
C GLY A 218 2.80 -18.81 9.46
N TYR A 219 2.60 -17.60 9.97
CA TYR A 219 1.47 -16.74 9.65
C TYR A 219 1.98 -15.42 9.07
N ALA A 220 1.42 -15.01 7.94
CA ALA A 220 1.60 -13.67 7.39
C ALA A 220 0.23 -13.07 7.12
N GLY A 221 -0.03 -11.89 7.68
CA GLY A 221 -1.29 -11.19 7.53
C GLY A 221 -1.04 -9.71 7.31
N GLY A 222 -1.64 -9.17 6.26
CA GLY A 222 -1.66 -7.74 6.00
C GLY A 222 -3.08 -7.22 6.00
N TYR A 223 -3.21 -5.96 6.40
CA TYR A 223 -4.39 -5.13 6.23
C TYR A 223 -3.91 -3.80 5.68
N ALA A 224 -4.54 -3.34 4.60
CA ALA A 224 -4.30 -2.02 4.07
C ALA A 224 -5.63 -1.41 3.69
N THR A 225 -5.82 -0.14 4.03
CA THR A 225 -6.90 0.68 3.51
C THR A 225 -6.33 1.87 2.81
N LEU A 226 -7.01 2.29 1.75
CA LEU A 226 -6.77 3.54 1.07
C LEU A 226 -8.11 4.24 0.93
N VAL A 227 -8.25 5.37 1.60
CA VAL A 227 -9.47 6.18 1.61
C VAL A 227 -9.15 7.56 1.06
N ASN A 228 -9.82 7.95 -0.01
CA ASN A 228 -9.81 9.33 -0.47
C ASN A 228 -10.94 10.08 0.21
N ALA A 229 -10.60 11.03 1.09
CA ALA A 229 -11.56 11.80 1.87
C ALA A 229 -11.44 13.29 1.53
N PRO A 230 -12.51 14.08 1.72
CA PRO A 230 -12.41 15.53 1.67
C PRO A 230 -11.33 16.04 2.63
N ALA A 231 -10.48 16.94 2.14
CA ALA A 231 -9.52 17.68 2.96
C ALA A 231 -10.17 18.91 3.60
N VAL A 232 -11.28 19.38 3.04
CA VAL A 232 -12.11 20.49 3.55
C VAL A 232 -13.54 20.00 3.76
N PRO A 233 -14.33 20.63 4.65
CA PRO A 233 -15.75 20.35 4.79
C PRO A 233 -16.49 20.49 3.45
N MET A 234 -17.33 19.50 3.12
CA MET A 234 -18.13 19.50 1.89
C MET A 234 -19.62 19.64 2.23
N PRO A 235 -20.39 20.44 1.49
CA PRO A 235 -21.85 20.49 1.64
C PRO A 235 -22.49 19.11 1.42
N ALA A 236 -23.57 18.80 2.14
CA ALA A 236 -24.24 17.50 2.01
C ALA A 236 -24.88 17.30 0.63
N ASP A 237 -25.30 18.39 -0.03
CA ASP A 237 -25.99 18.35 -1.33
C ASP A 237 -25.04 18.12 -2.53
N VAL A 238 -23.72 18.05 -2.29
CA VAL A 238 -22.71 17.67 -3.29
C VAL A 238 -22.19 16.23 -3.10
N VAL A 239 -22.76 15.49 -2.15
CA VAL A 239 -22.39 14.10 -1.87
C VAL A 239 -23.25 13.17 -2.74
N PHE A 240 -22.62 12.35 -3.58
CA PHE A 240 -23.36 11.43 -4.46
C PHE A 240 -24.00 10.23 -3.73
N LEU A 241 -23.42 9.81 -2.60
CA LEU A 241 -23.89 8.68 -1.80
C LEU A 241 -23.98 9.09 -0.33
N GLU A 242 -25.20 9.19 0.19
CA GLU A 242 -25.44 9.53 1.59
C GLU A 242 -24.71 8.55 2.53
N GLY A 243 -24.10 9.10 3.59
CA GLY A 243 -23.29 8.32 4.54
C GLY A 243 -21.86 7.99 4.06
N GLY A 244 -21.44 8.45 2.88
CA GLY A 244 -20.12 8.20 2.30
C GLY A 244 -19.33 9.46 1.90
N ASN A 245 -18.14 9.25 1.34
CA ASN A 245 -17.38 10.31 0.69
C ASN A 245 -18.15 10.84 -0.54
N PRO A 246 -17.96 12.11 -0.95
CA PRO A 246 -18.77 12.76 -1.98
C PRO A 246 -18.66 12.15 -3.39
N GLY A 247 -17.82 11.12 -3.58
CA GLY A 247 -17.60 10.43 -4.85
C GLY A 247 -16.57 11.13 -5.73
N THR A 248 -16.53 10.78 -7.03
CA THR A 248 -15.56 11.31 -7.99
C THR A 248 -16.26 11.93 -9.19
N ILE A 249 -15.73 13.04 -9.68
CA ILE A 249 -16.09 13.62 -10.98
C ILE A 249 -14.89 13.42 -11.89
N VAL A 250 -15.06 12.65 -12.96
CA VAL A 250 -14.03 12.43 -13.98
C VAL A 250 -14.40 13.21 -15.23
N ILE A 251 -13.57 14.18 -15.60
CA ILE A 251 -13.71 14.97 -16.82
C ILE A 251 -12.55 14.56 -17.74
N GLY A 252 -12.82 13.78 -18.80
CA GLY A 252 -11.78 13.25 -19.70
C GLY A 252 -12.18 13.34 -21.19
N GLY A 253 -11.25 13.80 -22.03
CA GLY A 253 -11.46 13.95 -23.49
C GLY A 253 -10.35 14.67 -24.31
N GLY A 254 -9.06 14.63 -23.93
CA GLY A 254 -8.00 15.35 -24.69
C GLY A 254 -6.64 14.63 -24.73
N ILE A 255 -6.09 14.48 -25.94
CA ILE A 255 -4.94 13.64 -26.36
C ILE A 255 -3.54 14.07 -25.87
N SER A 256 -3.41 14.88 -24.81
CA SER A 256 -2.10 15.19 -24.21
C SER A 256 -2.10 15.31 -22.68
N ALA A 257 -3.21 14.97 -22.03
CA ALA A 257 -3.28 14.89 -20.56
C ALA A 257 -3.44 13.43 -20.13
N ALA A 258 -2.37 12.64 -20.26
CA ALA A 258 -2.23 11.37 -19.54
C ALA A 258 -1.94 11.65 -18.06
N ALA A 259 -2.88 12.32 -17.40
CA ALA A 259 -3.13 12.17 -15.98
C ALA A 259 -4.65 12.17 -15.87
N PRO A 260 -5.32 11.00 -15.93
CA PRO A 260 -6.70 10.95 -15.49
C PRO A 260 -6.72 11.57 -14.09
N SER A 261 -7.45 12.68 -13.90
CA SER A 261 -7.91 13.07 -12.58
C SER A 261 -8.99 12.06 -12.17
N ALA A 262 -8.55 10.82 -11.96
CA ALA A 262 -9.35 9.71 -11.47
C ALA A 262 -9.17 9.68 -9.96
N VAL A 263 -10.22 10.04 -9.23
CA VAL A 263 -10.34 9.65 -7.83
C VAL A 263 -11.00 8.28 -7.82
N ALA A 264 -10.22 7.25 -8.13
CA ALA A 264 -10.62 5.89 -7.83
C ALA A 264 -10.46 5.68 -6.32
N GLY A 265 -11.58 5.73 -5.60
CA GLY A 265 -11.66 5.42 -4.18
C GLY A 265 -12.74 4.37 -3.94
N ILE A 266 -12.66 3.20 -4.59
CA ILE A 266 -13.30 2.03 -3.99
C ILE A 266 -12.43 1.72 -2.76
N PRO A 267 -13.00 1.61 -1.54
CA PRO A 267 -12.23 1.12 -0.40
C PRO A 267 -11.75 -0.29 -0.74
N ALA A 268 -10.49 -0.41 -1.14
CA ALA A 268 -9.87 -1.68 -1.48
C ALA A 268 -9.42 -2.33 -0.17
N TRP A 269 -10.29 -3.16 0.40
CA TRP A 269 -9.94 -4.01 1.54
C TRP A 269 -9.15 -5.21 1.03
N VAL A 270 -7.82 -5.12 1.05
CA VAL A 270 -6.98 -6.28 0.72
C VAL A 270 -6.60 -6.98 2.02
N ARG A 271 -7.33 -8.07 2.33
CA ARG A 271 -7.00 -8.98 3.43
C ARG A 271 -6.47 -10.28 2.85
N MET A 272 -5.17 -10.52 2.95
CA MET A 272 -4.53 -11.75 2.47
C MET A 272 -3.81 -12.45 3.62
N PRO A 273 -4.53 -13.16 4.51
CA PRO A 273 -3.89 -14.00 5.50
C PRO A 273 -3.37 -15.27 4.81
N ARG A 274 -2.10 -15.60 5.00
CA ARG A 274 -1.50 -16.85 4.55
C ARG A 274 -0.99 -17.62 5.76
N LEU A 275 -1.54 -18.82 5.96
CA LEU A 275 -0.99 -19.82 6.86
C LEU A 275 -0.12 -20.78 6.05
N SER A 276 1.07 -21.10 6.55
CA SER A 276 1.93 -22.12 5.95
C SER A 276 2.46 -23.07 7.00
N ILE A 277 2.37 -24.36 6.72
CA ILE A 277 2.97 -25.43 7.51
C ILE A 277 4.01 -26.11 6.61
N ARG A 278 5.24 -26.26 7.11
CA ARG A 278 6.27 -27.05 6.44
C ARG A 278 6.98 -27.96 7.43
N LEU A 279 7.11 -29.23 7.04
CA LEU A 279 7.89 -30.26 7.72
C LEU A 279 9.01 -30.66 6.77
N HIS A 280 10.26 -30.60 7.24
CA HIS A 280 11.40 -31.15 6.51
C HIS A 280 12.08 -32.20 7.39
N GLN A 281 12.30 -33.38 6.81
CA GLN A 281 13.08 -34.44 7.41
C GLN A 281 14.37 -34.57 6.60
N ARG A 282 15.53 -34.34 7.24
CA ARG A 282 16.84 -34.53 6.59
C ARG A 282 17.50 -35.77 7.19
N GLN A 283 17.89 -36.69 6.33
CA GLN A 283 18.64 -37.90 6.68
C GLN A 283 20.07 -37.75 6.17
N ALA A 284 21.05 -37.84 7.06
CA ALA A 284 22.46 -37.87 6.68
C ALA A 284 22.84 -39.34 6.39
N LEU A 285 23.01 -39.68 5.11
CA LEU A 285 23.62 -40.93 4.68
C LEU A 285 25.13 -40.74 4.59
N LEU A 286 25.87 -41.43 5.45
CA LEU A 286 27.32 -41.54 5.39
C LEU A 286 27.67 -42.73 4.50
N GLU A 287 27.86 -42.50 3.20
CA GLU A 287 28.60 -43.43 2.33
C GLU A 287 29.93 -42.80 1.93
N HIS A 288 31.02 -43.51 2.24
CA HIS A 288 32.40 -43.21 1.79
C HIS A 288 32.93 -41.79 2.05
N GLY A 289 32.69 -41.23 3.24
CA GLY A 289 33.46 -40.05 3.72
C GLY A 289 33.21 -38.74 2.97
N ARG A 290 32.12 -38.62 2.21
CA ARG A 290 31.67 -37.37 1.60
C ARG A 290 30.27 -37.02 2.11
N LEU A 291 30.13 -35.83 2.70
CA LEU A 291 28.83 -35.24 3.08
C LEU A 291 28.05 -34.89 1.80
N ALA A 292 27.12 -35.75 1.40
CA ALA A 292 26.12 -35.45 0.38
C ALA A 292 24.77 -35.19 1.06
N PHE A 293 24.17 -34.02 0.79
CA PHE A 293 22.81 -33.71 1.21
C PHE A 293 21.85 -34.17 0.12
N GLU A 294 21.06 -35.21 0.39
CA GLU A 294 19.99 -35.62 -0.51
C GLU A 294 18.69 -34.95 -0.03
N ASP A 295 18.24 -33.91 -0.76
CA ASP A 295 16.88 -33.40 -0.62
C ASP A 295 15.95 -34.39 -1.33
N ALA A 296 15.26 -35.25 -0.57
CA ALA A 296 14.17 -36.05 -1.11
C ALA A 296 13.00 -35.12 -1.47
N THR A 297 13.02 -34.54 -2.67
CA THR A 297 11.84 -33.94 -3.29
C THR A 297 11.15 -35.01 -4.14
N GLU A 298 10.16 -35.70 -3.59
CA GLU A 298 9.21 -36.42 -4.43
C GLU A 298 8.26 -35.41 -5.13
N PRO A 299 7.90 -35.64 -6.41
CA PRO A 299 7.11 -34.73 -7.19
C PRO A 299 5.62 -34.86 -6.86
N GLY A 300 5.07 -33.77 -6.32
CA GLY A 300 3.66 -33.44 -6.45
C GLY A 300 2.78 -33.73 -5.24
N TRP A 301 2.61 -32.74 -4.36
CA TRP A 301 1.35 -32.57 -3.63
C TRP A 301 1.04 -31.08 -3.41
N SER A 302 -0.22 -30.76 -3.69
CA SER A 302 -0.87 -29.47 -3.61
C SER A 302 -0.79 -28.89 -2.19
N GLY A 303 -0.19 -27.72 -2.03
CA GLY A 303 -0.33 -26.97 -0.79
C GLY A 303 -1.78 -26.60 -0.57
N ILE A 304 -2.39 -27.03 0.53
CA ILE A 304 -3.73 -26.60 0.93
C ILE A 304 -3.65 -25.12 1.31
N VAL A 305 -4.20 -24.27 0.44
CA VAL A 305 -4.42 -22.84 0.69
C VAL A 305 -5.85 -22.69 1.21
N ILE A 306 -6.04 -22.57 2.52
CA ILE A 306 -7.35 -22.20 3.09
C ILE A 306 -7.44 -20.67 3.03
N SER A 307 -7.99 -20.15 1.93
CA SER A 307 -8.39 -18.75 1.81
C SER A 307 -9.86 -18.61 2.16
N GLY A 308 -10.17 -18.24 3.41
CA GLY A 308 -11.55 -17.95 3.82
C GLY A 308 -12.01 -16.58 3.31
N LYS A 309 -12.86 -16.53 2.28
CA LYS A 309 -13.73 -15.38 1.98
C LYS A 309 -15.03 -15.56 2.79
N ARG A 310 -15.31 -14.71 3.78
CA ARG A 310 -16.69 -14.55 4.28
C ARG A 310 -17.40 -13.52 3.40
N ARG A 311 -18.45 -13.95 2.69
CA ARG A 311 -19.49 -13.06 2.16
C ARG A 311 -20.37 -12.63 3.33
N LEU A 312 -20.59 -11.33 3.49
CA LEU A 312 -21.71 -10.79 4.24
C LEU A 312 -22.74 -10.39 3.19
N SER A 313 -23.86 -11.10 3.12
CA SER A 313 -25.00 -10.74 2.28
C SER A 313 -26.24 -10.91 3.12
N ASP A 314 -26.62 -9.86 3.83
CA ASP A 314 -27.95 -9.69 4.41
C ASP A 314 -28.22 -8.18 4.53
N HIS A 315 -28.78 -7.61 3.46
CA HIS A 315 -29.85 -6.61 3.46
C HIS A 315 -29.99 -6.05 2.04
N ILE A 316 -31.25 -5.81 1.64
CA ILE A 316 -31.77 -5.44 0.31
C ILE A 316 -32.14 -6.67 -0.52
N GLY A 317 -33.41 -7.07 -0.37
CA GLY A 317 -34.04 -8.12 -1.17
C GLY A 317 -34.19 -7.68 -2.63
N ILE A 318 -33.55 -8.43 -3.52
CA ILE A 318 -33.85 -8.48 -4.96
C ILE A 318 -33.76 -9.96 -5.37
N SER A 319 -34.78 -10.44 -6.08
CA SER A 319 -34.99 -11.83 -6.51
C SER A 319 -33.82 -12.40 -7.34
N PRO A 320 -33.45 -13.69 -7.18
CA PRO A 320 -32.33 -14.29 -7.90
C PRO A 320 -32.77 -14.79 -9.29
N GLY A 321 -32.22 -14.20 -10.34
CA GLY A 321 -32.37 -14.73 -11.70
C GLY A 321 -31.40 -14.10 -12.69
N SER A 322 -30.59 -14.94 -13.34
CA SER A 322 -29.92 -14.70 -14.64
C SER A 322 -28.54 -14.02 -14.74
N ALA A 323 -27.63 -14.16 -13.77
CA ALA A 323 -26.24 -13.69 -13.93
C ALA A 323 -25.16 -14.79 -13.99
N GLU A 324 -25.46 -16.04 -13.64
CA GLU A 324 -24.43 -17.09 -13.48
C GLU A 324 -24.22 -17.98 -14.72
N GLN A 325 -24.94 -17.69 -15.81
CA GLN A 325 -24.97 -18.55 -17.02
C GLN A 325 -24.32 -17.92 -18.26
N ARG A 326 -23.70 -16.73 -18.14
CA ARG A 326 -23.02 -16.07 -19.27
C ARG A 326 -21.49 -15.96 -19.12
N TYR A 327 -20.91 -16.48 -18.03
CA TYR A 327 -19.46 -16.41 -17.81
C TYR A 327 -18.73 -17.75 -18.07
N SER A 328 -19.44 -18.90 -18.04
CA SER A 328 -18.82 -20.21 -18.31
C SER A 328 -18.64 -20.54 -19.80
N ASP A 329 -19.35 -19.83 -20.69
CA ASP A 329 -19.37 -20.16 -22.11
C ASP A 329 -18.36 -19.35 -22.93
N ALA A 330 -17.73 -18.33 -22.33
CA ALA A 330 -16.65 -17.56 -22.97
C ALA A 330 -15.26 -18.18 -22.79
N GLU A 331 -15.02 -18.97 -21.74
CA GLU A 331 -13.71 -19.60 -21.48
C GLU A 331 -13.51 -20.93 -22.23
N ARG A 332 -14.56 -21.53 -22.82
CA ARG A 332 -14.45 -22.76 -23.63
C ARG A 332 -14.25 -22.53 -25.13
N ALA A 333 -14.29 -21.30 -25.62
CA ALA A 333 -14.18 -21.00 -27.05
C ALA A 333 -12.78 -20.55 -27.52
N CYS A 334 -11.79 -20.41 -26.62
CA CYS A 334 -10.44 -19.92 -26.98
C CYS A 334 -9.31 -20.96 -26.87
N ALA A 335 -9.64 -22.24 -26.65
CA ALA A 335 -8.66 -23.33 -26.59
C ALA A 335 -8.90 -24.34 -27.72
N GLY A 336 -8.51 -23.95 -28.94
CA GLY A 336 -8.40 -24.88 -30.06
C GLY A 336 -8.77 -24.25 -31.39
N LEU A 337 -7.75 -23.87 -32.18
CA LEU A 337 -7.62 -24.09 -33.62
C LEU A 337 -6.34 -23.36 -34.13
N PRO A 338 -5.62 -23.91 -35.12
CA PRO A 338 -4.26 -23.49 -35.48
C PRO A 338 -4.24 -22.20 -36.33
N LEU A 339 -3.14 -21.46 -36.21
CA LEU A 339 -2.82 -20.28 -37.01
C LEU A 339 -2.55 -20.68 -38.46
N ASP A 340 -3.41 -20.25 -39.39
CA ASP A 340 -3.05 -20.12 -40.80
C ASP A 340 -3.51 -18.77 -41.34
N GLY A 341 -2.62 -18.12 -42.09
CA GLY A 341 -2.74 -16.74 -42.51
C GLY A 341 -3.68 -16.55 -43.70
N ARG A 342 -4.48 -15.49 -43.65
CA ARG A 342 -4.90 -14.67 -44.81
C ARG A 342 -5.66 -13.42 -44.34
N ARG A 343 -5.33 -12.28 -44.98
CA ARG A 343 -5.99 -10.97 -44.91
C ARG A 343 -7.50 -11.06 -45.15
N LEU A 344 -8.28 -10.12 -44.60
CA LEU A 344 -9.53 -9.52 -45.14
C LEU A 344 -9.93 -8.35 -44.19
N VAL A 345 -9.70 -7.07 -44.54
CA VAL A 345 -10.57 -6.10 -45.26
C VAL A 345 -11.91 -5.81 -44.54
N TYR A 346 -12.05 -4.56 -44.05
CA TYR A 346 -13.29 -3.96 -43.54
C TYR A 346 -14.18 -3.45 -44.68
N PRO A 347 -15.52 -3.53 -44.56
CA PRO A 347 -16.40 -2.64 -45.29
C PRO A 347 -17.22 -1.73 -44.36
N GLY A 348 -17.38 -0.47 -44.82
CA GLY A 348 -18.57 0.37 -44.63
C GLY A 348 -18.71 1.11 -43.32
#